data_AF-A0A5E8VN18-F1
#
_entry.id   AF-A0A5E8VN18-F1
#
_cell.length_a   1.000
_cell.length_b   1.000
_cell.length_c   1.000
_cell.angle_alpha   90.00
_cell.angle_beta   90.00
_cell.angle_gamma   90.00
#
_symmetry.space_group_name_H-M   'P 1'
#
loop_
_entity.id
_entity.type
_entity.pdbx_description
1 polymer ?
#
loop_
_entity_poly.entity_id
_entity_poly.type
_entity_poly.pdbx_seq_one_letter_code
_entity_poly.pdbx_strand_id
1 'polypeptide(L)'
;MTLIWQPGDVPFGTEASKPQTDYRRFAFAVLAFLLLPPVAFAGFTIAVDPYYIWGAPSWPGINVVRPAYEPKVVIAKPYQVARLHPSAVSLGSSRVEVGIDPRHKGWAPGTVFNFALPSSNSYAVMLAFLHAQKYGAPLKQAVVGLDFFAFNINFPLASTLQEQRFDEDAVREFAQYLDGALRDRPKSAVKPAATTGDWNETLYLAVNADVKAAVLRKEFKSGREHFELAGRTEGREGAAVPADWDEAGYLQVNPDVAAAVKDGPFVNGYHHWLAAGRVEGRLGGFRPANWDEARYLAANPFVRIRIARGEYRDGYLHYAATGRKQGLRGAIPPTNMLNSLMVRYPSLSDADYAARDRFSLLFTTTTLRDAIVTLRGQSEPAAFDSLGMRVWHGQEAVLDRVGGATAVIHRLLKSWNPILVAPSMQFCFTNPETGMTTFDPFRFMIRKAYADGTDLRLFVTPLHAVVRATIEALGLGERYAFWLHELVRINEEEASRAGRQPFPLWDFSAPNSITTEPIPKLGDRSPMRWFWERSHYRKQTGDLILDRIFDYNDPDRGIPADFGTRLTSANIDAHLTGAATNLANWSTESDLASQIAREAGKPGKFNRQSEATCW
;
A
#
# COMPACT_ATOMS: atom_id res chain seq x y z
N MET A 1 62.51 35.64 -69.69
CA MET A 1 63.27 34.64 -70.46
C MET A 1 62.51 33.33 -70.33
N THR A 2 62.05 32.82 -71.46
CA THR A 2 61.25 31.60 -71.67
C THR A 2 61.95 30.34 -71.15
N LEU A 3 61.21 29.43 -70.51
CA LEU A 3 61.48 27.98 -70.42
C LEU A 3 60.22 27.31 -69.82
N ILE A 4 59.26 26.91 -70.67
CA ILE A 4 59.07 25.58 -71.26
C ILE A 4 58.66 24.55 -70.20
N TRP A 5 57.34 24.30 -70.17
CA TRP A 5 56.67 23.13 -69.60
C TRP A 5 57.12 21.85 -70.35
N GLN A 6 57.52 20.81 -69.62
CA GLN A 6 57.48 19.43 -70.12
C GLN A 6 56.29 18.71 -69.46
N PRO A 7 55.39 18.08 -70.23
CA PRO A 7 54.30 17.28 -69.68
C PRO A 7 54.71 15.80 -69.53
N GLY A 8 54.50 15.26 -68.33
CA GLY A 8 54.80 13.88 -67.92
C GLY A 8 55.53 13.93 -66.57
N ASP A 9 54.96 13.54 -65.43
CA ASP A 9 54.09 12.41 -65.18
C ASP A 9 53.02 12.76 -64.14
N VAL A 10 51.78 12.37 -64.45
CA VAL A 10 50.67 12.33 -63.50
C VAL A 10 50.52 10.89 -63.04
N PRO A 11 50.59 10.63 -61.73
CA PRO A 11 49.71 9.62 -61.17
C PRO A 11 48.93 10.20 -59.97
N PHE A 12 48.01 11.11 -60.24
CA PHE A 12 46.86 11.33 -59.35
C PHE A 12 45.77 10.31 -59.70
N GLY A 13 46.02 9.05 -59.39
CA GLY A 13 44.95 8.08 -59.17
C GLY A 13 44.36 8.33 -57.79
N THR A 14 43.51 9.35 -57.63
CA THR A 14 42.64 9.41 -56.46
C THR A 14 41.37 8.64 -56.78
N GLU A 15 41.28 7.40 -56.30
CA GLU A 15 40.02 6.66 -56.15
C GLU A 15 39.11 7.39 -55.14
N ALA A 16 38.64 8.58 -55.49
CA ALA A 16 37.60 9.28 -54.75
C ALA A 16 36.23 8.77 -55.21
N SER A 17 35.95 7.47 -55.04
CA SER A 17 34.59 6.93 -55.26
C SER A 17 34.14 5.86 -54.25
N LYS A 18 34.88 5.63 -53.16
CA LYS A 18 34.41 4.77 -52.05
C LYS A 18 34.73 5.35 -50.66
N PRO A 19 33.83 6.17 -50.08
CA PRO A 19 33.79 6.25 -48.61
C PRO A 19 32.37 6.31 -48.00
N GLN A 20 31.27 6.21 -48.76
CA GLN A 20 29.92 6.23 -48.17
C GLN A 20 29.41 4.84 -47.75
N THR A 21 29.78 3.77 -48.46
CA THR A 21 29.32 2.41 -48.14
C THR A 21 29.96 1.84 -46.87
N ASP A 22 31.24 2.13 -46.63
CA ASP A 22 31.96 1.63 -45.45
C ASP A 22 31.61 2.41 -44.19
N TYR A 23 31.38 3.72 -44.30
CA TYR A 23 30.84 4.51 -43.19
C TYR A 23 29.42 4.06 -42.81
N ARG A 24 28.54 3.80 -43.79
CA ARG A 24 27.19 3.28 -43.51
C ARG A 24 27.21 1.90 -42.85
N ARG A 25 28.10 1.00 -43.29
CA ARG A 25 28.29 -0.32 -42.67
C ARG A 25 28.86 -0.22 -41.26
N PHE A 26 29.84 0.64 -41.05
CA PHE A 26 30.40 0.90 -39.73
C PHE A 26 29.36 1.53 -38.78
N ALA A 27 28.65 2.57 -39.23
CA ALA A 27 27.57 3.19 -38.46
C ALA A 27 26.46 2.20 -38.13
N PHE A 28 26.08 1.34 -39.08
CA PHE A 28 25.14 0.26 -38.84
C PHE A 28 25.67 -0.76 -37.82
N ALA A 29 26.93 -1.18 -37.92
CA ALA A 29 27.54 -2.12 -36.98
C ALA A 29 27.61 -1.54 -35.55
N VAL A 30 27.94 -0.25 -35.42
CA VAL A 30 27.93 0.46 -34.14
C VAL A 30 26.51 0.56 -33.59
N LEU A 31 25.53 0.96 -34.40
CA LEU A 31 24.12 1.00 -34.00
C LEU A 31 23.62 -0.39 -33.57
N ALA A 32 23.93 -1.43 -34.32
CA ALA A 32 23.58 -2.81 -33.99
C ALA A 32 24.25 -3.24 -32.67
N PHE A 33 25.53 -2.96 -32.47
CA PHE A 33 26.23 -3.26 -31.23
C PHE A 33 25.63 -2.54 -30.01
N LEU A 34 25.16 -1.30 -30.18
CA LEU A 34 24.52 -0.53 -29.11
C LEU A 34 23.07 -0.96 -28.83
N LEU A 35 22.33 -1.38 -29.86
CA LEU A 35 20.89 -1.67 -29.74
C LEU A 35 20.58 -3.15 -29.50
N LEU A 36 21.38 -4.07 -30.04
CA LEU A 36 21.10 -5.51 -29.92
C LEU A 36 21.11 -6.01 -28.46
N PRO A 37 22.08 -5.66 -27.60
CA PRO A 37 22.06 -6.11 -26.21
C PRO A 37 20.83 -5.66 -25.41
N PRO A 38 20.42 -4.37 -25.39
CA PRO A 38 19.21 -3.97 -24.68
C PRO A 38 17.93 -4.53 -25.31
N VAL A 39 17.86 -4.68 -26.64
CA VAL A 39 16.70 -5.32 -27.29
C VAL A 39 16.60 -6.80 -26.92
N ALA A 40 17.71 -7.54 -26.97
CA ALA A 40 17.76 -8.94 -26.57
C ALA A 40 17.41 -9.11 -25.08
N PHE A 41 17.88 -8.20 -24.24
CA PHE A 41 17.57 -8.17 -22.82
C PHE A 41 16.09 -7.93 -22.54
N ALA A 42 15.48 -6.92 -23.18
CA ALA A 42 14.05 -6.68 -23.08
C ALA A 42 13.26 -7.88 -23.60
N GLY A 43 13.64 -8.44 -24.76
CA GLY A 43 13.00 -9.62 -25.32
C GLY A 43 13.05 -10.81 -24.38
N PHE A 44 14.20 -11.06 -23.74
CA PHE A 44 14.36 -12.11 -22.73
C PHE A 44 13.45 -11.89 -21.51
N THR A 45 13.47 -10.69 -20.92
CA THR A 45 12.60 -10.36 -19.78
C THR A 45 11.12 -10.49 -20.12
N ILE A 46 10.72 -10.00 -21.30
CA ILE A 46 9.34 -10.07 -21.78
C ILE A 46 8.92 -11.53 -21.99
N ALA A 47 9.79 -12.35 -22.58
CA ALA A 47 9.50 -13.76 -22.83
C ALA A 47 9.41 -14.57 -21.53
N VAL A 48 10.32 -14.36 -20.58
CA VAL A 48 10.27 -15.03 -19.27
C VAL A 48 9.10 -14.53 -18.44
N ASP A 49 8.82 -13.22 -18.47
CA ASP A 49 7.78 -12.55 -17.69
C ASP A 49 7.73 -13.00 -16.23
N PRO A 50 8.75 -12.66 -15.42
CA PRO A 50 8.85 -13.13 -14.04
C PRO A 50 7.72 -12.62 -13.12
N TYR A 51 6.86 -11.70 -13.59
CA TYR A 51 5.86 -11.02 -12.77
C TYR A 51 4.44 -10.98 -13.37
N TYR A 52 4.15 -11.69 -14.48
CA TYR A 52 2.88 -11.59 -15.23
C TYR A 52 2.54 -10.22 -15.83
N ILE A 53 3.50 -9.30 -15.92
CA ILE A 53 3.27 -7.92 -16.37
C ILE A 53 3.18 -7.84 -17.90
N TRP A 54 3.97 -8.64 -18.60
CA TRP A 54 4.08 -8.58 -20.06
C TRP A 54 3.06 -9.46 -20.78
N GLY A 55 2.46 -10.42 -20.06
CA GLY A 55 1.46 -11.31 -20.62
C GLY A 55 2.04 -12.44 -21.44
N ALA A 56 3.28 -12.84 -21.16
CA ALA A 56 3.81 -14.06 -21.74
C ALA A 56 2.95 -15.25 -21.29
N PRO A 57 2.65 -16.20 -22.19
CA PRO A 57 1.98 -17.44 -21.79
C PRO A 57 2.81 -18.18 -20.73
N SER A 58 2.14 -18.99 -19.91
CA SER A 58 2.82 -19.89 -18.98
C SER A 58 3.36 -21.11 -19.74
N TRP A 59 4.65 -21.09 -20.05
CA TRP A 59 5.36 -22.16 -20.75
C TRP A 59 6.00 -23.13 -19.74
N PRO A 60 5.69 -24.44 -19.83
CA PRO A 60 6.33 -25.46 -19.00
C PRO A 60 7.85 -25.41 -19.07
N GLY A 61 8.52 -25.44 -17.91
CA GLY A 61 9.98 -25.38 -17.83
C GLY A 61 10.60 -24.00 -18.04
N ILE A 62 9.80 -22.94 -18.24
CA ILE A 62 10.29 -21.57 -18.40
C ILE A 62 9.75 -20.66 -17.30
N ASN A 63 8.43 -20.51 -17.20
CA ASN A 63 7.82 -19.49 -16.35
C ASN A 63 6.51 -19.91 -15.69
N VAL A 64 6.09 -21.18 -15.70
CA VAL A 64 4.91 -21.63 -14.95
C VAL A 64 5.01 -21.24 -13.48
N VAL A 65 6.21 -21.39 -12.91
CA VAL A 65 6.54 -20.96 -11.54
C VAL A 65 7.19 -19.57 -11.62
N ARG A 66 6.68 -18.59 -10.87
CA ARG A 66 7.21 -17.21 -10.85
C ARG A 66 7.57 -16.78 -9.43
N PRO A 67 8.73 -17.19 -8.89
CA PRO A 67 9.08 -16.96 -7.49
C PRO A 67 9.16 -15.48 -7.10
N ALA A 68 9.53 -14.62 -8.05
CA ALA A 68 9.67 -13.18 -7.81
C ALA A 68 8.35 -12.40 -7.95
N TYR A 69 7.23 -13.07 -8.30
CA TYR A 69 5.94 -12.41 -8.44
C TYR A 69 5.34 -11.97 -7.11
N GLU A 70 5.42 -12.80 -6.06
CA GLU A 70 4.86 -12.50 -4.74
C GLU A 70 5.23 -11.11 -4.17
N PRO A 71 6.52 -10.71 -4.08
CA PRO A 71 6.89 -9.38 -3.60
C PRO A 71 6.48 -8.24 -4.57
N LYS A 72 6.01 -8.57 -5.77
CA LYS A 72 5.61 -7.64 -6.84
C LYS A 72 4.11 -7.67 -7.13
N VAL A 73 3.29 -8.44 -6.40
CA VAL A 73 1.85 -8.59 -6.64
C VAL A 73 1.12 -7.24 -6.74
N VAL A 74 1.38 -6.32 -5.81
CA VAL A 74 0.74 -4.98 -5.78
C VAL A 74 1.16 -4.11 -6.97
N ILE A 75 2.32 -4.38 -7.55
CA ILE A 75 2.83 -3.70 -8.75
C ILE A 75 2.23 -4.33 -10.01
N ALA A 76 2.16 -5.66 -10.06
CA ALA A 76 1.84 -6.41 -11.27
C ALA A 76 0.34 -6.48 -11.56
N LYS A 77 -0.51 -6.64 -10.54
CA LYS A 77 -1.96 -6.83 -10.73
C LYS A 77 -2.65 -5.68 -11.48
N PRO A 78 -2.34 -4.38 -11.26
CA PRO A 78 -2.87 -3.30 -12.09
C PRO A 78 -2.54 -3.49 -13.58
N TYR A 79 -1.30 -3.86 -13.91
CA TYR A 79 -0.93 -4.14 -15.30
C TYR A 79 -1.63 -5.37 -15.88
N GLN A 80 -1.86 -6.41 -15.06
CA GLN A 80 -2.64 -7.57 -15.48
C GLN A 80 -4.09 -7.20 -15.78
N VAL A 81 -4.74 -6.40 -14.94
CA VAL A 81 -6.12 -5.93 -15.17
C VAL A 81 -6.20 -5.08 -16.42
N ALA A 82 -5.25 -4.15 -16.59
CA ALA A 82 -5.17 -3.32 -17.79
C ALA A 82 -4.98 -4.10 -19.09
N ARG A 83 -4.34 -5.29 -19.01
CA ARG A 83 -4.09 -6.17 -20.15
C ARG A 83 -5.21 -7.18 -20.39
N LEU A 84 -5.78 -7.73 -19.32
CA LEU A 84 -6.76 -8.82 -19.37
C LEU A 84 -8.18 -8.33 -19.64
N HIS A 85 -8.47 -7.06 -19.36
CA HIS A 85 -9.82 -6.47 -19.49
C HIS A 85 -10.90 -7.35 -18.85
N PRO A 86 -10.80 -7.66 -17.54
CA PRO A 86 -11.69 -8.61 -16.89
C PRO A 86 -13.13 -8.09 -16.88
N SER A 87 -14.08 -8.97 -17.22
CA SER A 87 -15.50 -8.69 -17.08
C SER A 87 -16.00 -8.88 -15.65
N ALA A 88 -15.26 -9.62 -14.83
CA ALA A 88 -15.51 -9.75 -13.40
C ALA A 88 -14.22 -9.80 -12.57
N VAL A 89 -14.28 -9.30 -11.35
CA VAL A 89 -13.13 -9.33 -10.43
C VAL A 89 -13.51 -9.74 -9.01
N SER A 90 -12.61 -10.42 -8.31
CA SER A 90 -12.64 -10.47 -6.85
C SER A 90 -11.66 -9.45 -6.26
N LEU A 91 -12.06 -8.78 -5.18
CA LEU A 91 -11.34 -7.66 -4.56
C LEU A 91 -11.32 -7.83 -3.04
N GLY A 92 -10.24 -7.40 -2.38
CA GLY A 92 -10.09 -7.50 -0.94
C GLY A 92 -8.63 -7.65 -0.52
N SER A 93 -8.40 -8.20 0.68
CA SER A 93 -7.07 -8.45 1.24
C SER A 93 -6.46 -9.79 0.77
N SER A 94 -5.36 -10.22 1.41
CA SER A 94 -4.75 -11.55 1.20
C SER A 94 -5.72 -12.72 1.40
N ARG A 95 -6.82 -12.53 2.16
CA ARG A 95 -7.84 -13.55 2.33
C ARG A 95 -8.62 -13.83 1.05
N VAL A 96 -9.02 -12.78 0.34
CA VAL A 96 -9.68 -12.91 -0.96
C VAL A 96 -8.69 -13.45 -2.00
N GLU A 97 -7.43 -13.02 -1.93
CA GLU A 97 -6.36 -13.48 -2.80
C GLU A 97 -6.15 -15.01 -2.73
N VAL A 98 -6.23 -15.59 -1.53
CA VAL A 98 -6.08 -17.04 -1.29
C VAL A 98 -7.36 -17.82 -1.51
N GLY A 99 -8.50 -17.26 -1.10
CA GLY A 99 -9.72 -18.03 -0.92
C GLY A 99 -10.72 -17.94 -2.07
N ILE A 100 -10.83 -16.80 -2.75
CA ILE A 100 -11.87 -16.59 -3.76
C ILE A 100 -11.38 -17.02 -5.14
N ASP A 101 -11.95 -18.13 -5.62
CA ASP A 101 -11.56 -18.75 -6.89
C ASP A 101 -12.21 -18.04 -8.10
N PRO A 102 -11.43 -17.44 -9.01
CA PRO A 102 -11.96 -16.84 -10.24
C PRO A 102 -12.55 -17.89 -11.21
N ARG A 103 -12.33 -19.19 -10.99
CA ARG A 103 -12.87 -20.27 -11.84
C ARG A 103 -14.23 -20.80 -11.39
N HIS A 104 -14.79 -20.25 -10.32
CA HIS A 104 -16.08 -20.68 -9.79
C HIS A 104 -17.21 -20.52 -10.83
N LYS A 105 -18.10 -21.51 -10.94
CA LYS A 105 -19.15 -21.52 -11.99
C LYS A 105 -20.25 -20.47 -11.79
N GLY A 106 -20.35 -19.89 -10.60
CA GLY A 106 -21.28 -18.80 -10.30
C GLY A 106 -20.89 -17.43 -10.86
N TRP A 107 -19.66 -17.25 -11.35
CA TRP A 107 -19.24 -16.00 -11.99
C TRP A 107 -19.97 -15.76 -13.32
N ALA A 108 -20.17 -14.49 -13.66
CA ALA A 108 -20.67 -14.11 -14.97
C ALA A 108 -19.72 -14.56 -16.11
N PRO A 109 -20.23 -14.93 -17.30
CA PRO A 109 -19.39 -15.33 -18.43
C PRO A 109 -18.38 -14.24 -18.82
N GLY A 110 -17.13 -14.67 -19.04
CA GLY A 110 -16.03 -13.82 -19.50
C GLY A 110 -14.76 -14.04 -18.67
N THR A 111 -13.81 -13.11 -18.80
CA THR A 111 -12.55 -13.16 -18.04
C THR A 111 -12.80 -12.74 -16.61
N VAL A 112 -12.53 -13.64 -15.66
CA VAL A 112 -12.57 -13.35 -14.22
C VAL A 112 -11.15 -13.27 -13.68
N PHE A 113 -10.85 -12.23 -12.91
CA PHE A 113 -9.52 -12.04 -12.33
C PHE A 113 -9.58 -11.78 -10.83
N ASN A 114 -8.72 -12.45 -10.06
CA ASN A 114 -8.56 -12.16 -8.64
C ASN A 114 -7.64 -10.93 -8.47
N PHE A 115 -8.27 -9.77 -8.32
CA PHE A 115 -7.61 -8.49 -8.12
C PHE A 115 -7.50 -8.10 -6.63
N ALA A 116 -7.59 -9.08 -5.72
CA ALA A 116 -7.31 -8.81 -4.31
C ALA A 116 -5.85 -8.42 -4.13
N LEU A 117 -5.58 -7.53 -3.20
CA LEU A 117 -4.26 -6.97 -2.95
C LEU A 117 -3.88 -7.28 -1.49
N PRO A 118 -2.71 -7.89 -1.22
CA PRO A 118 -2.32 -8.27 0.14
C PRO A 118 -2.22 -7.03 1.05
N SER A 119 -2.65 -7.18 2.30
CA SER A 119 -2.66 -6.08 3.29
C SER A 119 -3.35 -4.81 2.79
N SER A 120 -4.49 -4.95 2.13
CA SER A 120 -5.27 -3.80 1.65
C SER A 120 -6.20 -3.24 2.70
N ASN A 121 -6.24 -1.90 2.80
CA ASN A 121 -7.29 -1.17 3.50
C ASN A 121 -8.45 -0.81 2.55
N SER A 122 -9.50 -0.18 3.09
CA SER A 122 -10.68 0.21 2.30
C SER A 122 -10.35 1.12 1.10
N TYR A 123 -9.34 1.99 1.23
CA TYR A 123 -8.88 2.85 0.13
C TYR A 123 -8.20 2.05 -0.99
N ALA A 124 -7.30 1.12 -0.67
CA ALA A 124 -6.65 0.27 -1.67
C ALA A 124 -7.66 -0.63 -2.42
N VAL A 125 -8.67 -1.15 -1.71
CA VAL A 125 -9.77 -1.93 -2.33
C VAL A 125 -10.58 -1.07 -3.30
N MET A 126 -10.90 0.18 -2.92
CA MET A 126 -11.57 1.13 -3.81
C MET A 126 -10.70 1.44 -5.05
N LEU A 127 -9.40 1.69 -4.89
CA LEU A 127 -8.50 1.93 -6.03
C LEU A 127 -8.50 0.76 -7.01
N ALA A 128 -8.42 -0.48 -6.51
CA ALA A 128 -8.48 -1.68 -7.33
C ALA A 128 -9.85 -1.81 -8.05
N PHE A 129 -10.95 -1.51 -7.37
CA PHE A 129 -12.28 -1.50 -7.99
C PHE A 129 -12.39 -0.51 -9.15
N LEU A 130 -12.02 0.76 -8.91
CA LEU A 130 -12.10 1.82 -9.93
C LEU A 130 -11.20 1.52 -11.13
N HIS A 131 -10.01 0.98 -10.87
CA HIS A 131 -9.11 0.53 -11.93
C HIS A 131 -9.71 -0.63 -12.74
N ALA A 132 -10.40 -1.57 -12.09
CA ALA A 132 -11.11 -2.64 -12.80
C ALA A 132 -12.29 -2.10 -13.62
N GLN A 133 -13.00 -1.07 -13.16
CA GLN A 133 -14.05 -0.42 -13.95
C GLN A 133 -13.50 0.21 -15.23
N LYS A 134 -12.40 0.96 -15.14
CA LYS A 134 -11.73 1.58 -16.30
C LYS A 134 -11.35 0.58 -17.38
N TYR A 135 -10.74 -0.54 -16.99
CA TYR A 135 -10.22 -1.51 -17.96
C TYR A 135 -11.21 -2.63 -18.31
N GLY A 136 -12.23 -2.91 -17.48
CA GLY A 136 -13.26 -3.90 -17.79
C GLY A 136 -14.23 -3.46 -18.89
N ALA A 137 -14.59 -2.16 -18.91
CA ALA A 137 -15.35 -1.47 -19.96
C ALA A 137 -16.37 -2.31 -20.79
N PRO A 138 -17.44 -2.88 -20.19
CA PRO A 138 -17.86 -2.68 -18.80
C PRO A 138 -17.42 -3.82 -17.87
N LEU A 139 -17.02 -3.44 -16.64
CA LEU A 139 -16.90 -4.38 -15.53
C LEU A 139 -18.32 -4.80 -15.09
N LYS A 140 -18.70 -6.04 -15.40
CA LYS A 140 -20.05 -6.56 -15.18
C LYS A 140 -20.30 -6.94 -13.72
N GLN A 141 -19.31 -7.53 -13.05
CA GLN A 141 -19.48 -8.11 -11.72
C GLN A 141 -18.24 -7.92 -10.85
N ALA A 142 -18.43 -7.63 -9.56
CA ALA A 142 -17.34 -7.55 -8.60
C ALA A 142 -17.76 -8.19 -7.27
N VAL A 143 -16.94 -9.12 -6.76
CA VAL A 143 -17.12 -9.70 -5.41
C VAL A 143 -16.06 -9.12 -4.48
N VAL A 144 -16.48 -8.41 -3.45
CA VAL A 144 -15.59 -7.65 -2.57
C VAL A 144 -15.61 -8.21 -1.15
N GLY A 145 -14.45 -8.71 -0.71
CA GLY A 145 -14.22 -9.10 0.69
C GLY A 145 -13.86 -7.90 1.54
N LEU A 146 -14.65 -7.68 2.59
CA LEU A 146 -14.54 -6.60 3.55
C LEU A 146 -13.94 -7.11 4.86
N ASP A 147 -12.91 -6.42 5.32
CA ASP A 147 -12.10 -6.79 6.47
C ASP A 147 -12.19 -5.74 7.56
N PHE A 148 -12.49 -6.12 8.81
CA PHE A 148 -12.59 -5.14 9.90
C PHE A 148 -11.31 -4.30 10.06
N PHE A 149 -10.13 -4.93 10.03
CA PHE A 149 -8.86 -4.19 10.14
C PHE A 149 -8.65 -3.18 8.99
N ALA A 150 -9.22 -3.43 7.81
CA ALA A 150 -9.06 -2.59 6.64
C ALA A 150 -9.75 -1.23 6.81
N PHE A 151 -10.61 -1.10 7.82
CA PHE A 151 -11.31 0.13 8.20
C PHE A 151 -10.66 0.84 9.41
N ASN A 152 -9.49 0.40 9.86
CA ASN A 152 -8.67 1.20 10.77
C ASN A 152 -7.91 2.26 9.97
N ILE A 153 -8.16 3.56 10.23
CA ILE A 153 -7.51 4.68 9.55
C ILE A 153 -5.98 4.66 9.72
N ASN A 154 -5.51 4.10 10.84
CA ASN A 154 -4.09 3.92 11.15
C ASN A 154 -3.47 2.72 10.40
N PHE A 155 -4.26 1.90 9.71
CA PHE A 155 -3.73 0.81 8.92
C PHE A 155 -3.08 1.34 7.65
N PRO A 156 -1.75 1.15 7.49
CA PRO A 156 -1.00 1.76 6.40
C PRO A 156 -1.36 1.13 5.06
N LEU A 157 -1.14 1.88 3.99
CA LEU A 157 -1.12 1.31 2.65
C LEU A 157 0.12 0.41 2.48
N ALA A 158 -0.01 -0.64 1.66
CA ALA A 158 1.14 -1.50 1.34
C ALA A 158 2.30 -0.64 0.81
N SER A 159 3.53 -0.90 1.27
CA SER A 159 4.69 -0.06 0.95
C SER A 159 5.03 -0.01 -0.55
N THR A 160 4.62 -1.02 -1.31
CA THR A 160 4.78 -1.10 -2.77
C THR A 160 3.61 -0.50 -3.55
N LEU A 161 2.52 -0.13 -2.87
CA LEU A 161 1.37 0.53 -3.50
C LEU A 161 1.77 1.95 -3.92
N GLN A 162 1.55 2.24 -5.20
CA GLN A 162 1.66 3.58 -5.77
C GLN A 162 0.38 3.85 -6.54
N GLU A 163 -0.34 4.90 -6.16
CA GLU A 163 -1.63 5.28 -6.74
C GLU A 163 -1.57 5.53 -8.24
N GLN A 164 -0.42 5.98 -8.73
CA GLN A 164 -0.17 6.26 -10.15
C GLN A 164 -0.22 4.99 -11.04
N ARG A 165 -0.19 3.79 -10.45
CA ARG A 165 -0.45 2.54 -11.20
C ARG A 165 -1.93 2.25 -11.39
N PHE A 166 -2.79 2.92 -10.64
CA PHE A 166 -4.23 2.78 -10.70
C PHE A 166 -4.83 3.86 -11.61
N ASP A 167 -6.15 3.96 -11.64
CA ASP A 167 -6.83 4.95 -12.47
C ASP A 167 -6.71 6.38 -11.89
N GLU A 168 -5.87 7.22 -12.49
CA GLU A 168 -5.65 8.60 -12.04
C GLU A 168 -6.93 9.46 -12.09
N ASP A 169 -7.78 9.27 -13.10
CA ASP A 169 -9.03 10.02 -13.25
C ASP A 169 -9.98 9.73 -12.08
N ALA A 170 -10.10 8.45 -11.72
CA ALA A 170 -10.93 8.02 -10.60
C ALA A 170 -10.35 8.46 -9.24
N VAL A 171 -9.01 8.48 -9.10
CA VAL A 171 -8.33 9.07 -7.94
C VAL A 171 -8.62 10.55 -7.80
N ARG A 172 -8.62 11.29 -8.92
CA ARG A 172 -8.95 12.72 -8.95
C ARG A 172 -10.41 12.96 -8.59
N GLU A 173 -11.34 12.16 -9.11
CA GLU A 173 -12.75 12.19 -8.74
C GLU A 173 -12.95 11.92 -7.24
N PHE A 174 -12.26 10.94 -6.68
CA PHE A 174 -12.33 10.65 -5.25
C PHE A 174 -11.75 11.79 -4.39
N ALA A 175 -10.63 12.39 -4.80
CA ALA A 175 -10.09 13.56 -4.11
C ALA A 175 -11.08 14.74 -4.09
N GLN A 176 -11.78 14.99 -5.20
CA GLN A 176 -12.84 16.00 -5.28
C GLN A 176 -14.05 15.65 -4.42
N TYR A 177 -14.44 14.37 -4.39
CA TYR A 177 -15.48 13.88 -3.48
C TYR A 177 -15.11 14.13 -2.02
N LEU A 178 -13.87 13.84 -1.61
CA LEU A 178 -13.38 14.13 -0.27
C LEU A 178 -13.41 15.62 0.05
N ASP A 179 -13.02 16.49 -0.89
CA ASP A 179 -13.10 17.94 -0.67
C ASP A 179 -14.52 18.40 -0.32
N GLY A 180 -15.54 17.77 -0.92
CA GLY A 180 -16.93 18.02 -0.55
C GLY A 180 -17.26 17.43 0.82
N ALA A 181 -16.93 16.15 1.02
CA ALA A 181 -17.25 15.40 2.23
C ALA A 181 -16.61 15.99 3.50
N LEU A 182 -15.42 16.59 3.40
CA LEU A 182 -14.63 17.10 4.52
C LEU A 182 -14.89 18.58 4.85
N ARG A 183 -15.68 19.31 4.05
CA ARG A 183 -15.94 20.74 4.30
C ARG A 183 -16.62 20.98 5.64
N ASP A 184 -17.66 20.20 5.93
CA ASP A 184 -18.57 20.45 7.05
C ASP A 184 -18.35 19.48 8.23
N ARG A 185 -17.38 18.56 8.13
CA ARG A 185 -17.10 17.59 9.20
C ARG A 185 -16.30 18.24 10.33
N PRO A 186 -16.62 17.93 11.60
CA PRO A 186 -15.87 18.43 12.74
C PRO A 186 -14.41 17.96 12.69
N LYS A 187 -13.50 18.87 13.02
CA LYS A 187 -12.04 18.64 13.05
C LYS A 187 -11.52 19.08 14.41
N SER A 188 -10.62 18.30 14.98
CA SER A 188 -9.87 18.70 16.16
C SER A 188 -8.98 19.89 15.83
N ALA A 189 -8.88 20.84 16.78
CA ALA A 189 -7.97 21.96 16.64
C ALA A 189 -6.54 21.42 16.54
N VAL A 190 -5.83 21.78 15.46
CA VAL A 190 -4.42 21.43 15.29
C VAL A 190 -3.63 22.09 16.43
N LYS A 191 -2.95 21.29 17.25
CA LYS A 191 -2.07 21.83 18.29
C LYS A 191 -0.94 22.61 17.61
N PRO A 192 -0.72 23.89 17.91
CA PRO A 192 0.37 24.65 17.32
C PRO A 192 1.70 23.95 17.60
N ALA A 193 2.60 23.94 16.61
CA ALA A 193 3.97 23.52 16.83
C ALA A 193 4.58 24.34 17.97
N ALA A 194 5.36 23.70 18.84
CA ALA A 194 6.01 24.39 19.95
C ALA A 194 6.87 25.55 19.41
N THR A 195 6.62 26.76 19.87
CA THR A 195 7.36 27.95 19.47
C THR A 195 8.81 27.81 19.89
N THR A 196 9.73 27.73 18.93
CA THR A 196 11.15 27.80 19.18
C THR A 196 11.71 29.15 18.74
N GLY A 197 12.17 29.93 19.72
CA GLY A 197 12.88 31.19 19.50
C GLY A 197 13.82 31.58 20.65
N ASP A 198 13.85 30.81 21.73
CA ASP A 198 14.65 31.10 22.92
C ASP A 198 16.02 30.41 22.89
N TRP A 199 16.96 30.97 23.66
CA TRP A 199 18.30 30.43 23.87
C TRP A 199 18.26 28.95 24.27
N ASN A 200 19.04 28.10 23.58
CA ASN A 200 19.16 26.68 23.86
C ASN A 200 20.61 26.30 24.13
N GLU A 201 21.01 26.37 25.41
CA GLU A 201 22.34 26.01 25.90
C GLU A 201 22.76 24.60 25.46
N THR A 202 21.86 23.62 25.63
CA THR A 202 22.12 22.21 25.32
C THR A 202 22.41 22.02 23.84
N LEU A 203 21.62 22.64 22.96
CA LEU A 203 21.84 22.63 21.52
C LEU A 203 23.15 23.32 21.14
N TYR A 204 23.42 24.50 21.71
CA TYR A 204 24.61 25.28 21.38
C TYR A 204 25.90 24.54 21.71
N LEU A 205 25.96 23.90 22.89
CA LEU A 205 27.11 23.09 23.31
C LEU A 205 27.20 21.75 22.55
N ALA A 206 26.08 21.21 22.06
CA ALA A 206 26.09 20.01 21.23
C ALA A 206 26.64 20.30 19.83
N VAL A 207 26.28 21.44 19.24
CA VAL A 207 26.78 21.90 17.93
C VAL A 207 28.24 22.35 17.99
N ASN A 208 28.65 23.02 19.07
CA ASN A 208 29.97 23.63 19.21
C ASN A 208 30.82 22.87 20.24
N ALA A 209 31.43 21.76 19.82
CA ALA A 209 32.21 20.87 20.69
C ALA A 209 33.44 21.56 21.33
N ASP A 210 34.04 22.52 20.63
CA ASP A 210 35.12 23.37 21.10
C ASP A 210 34.67 24.29 22.24
N VAL A 211 33.48 24.88 22.12
CA VAL A 211 32.88 25.72 23.16
C VAL A 211 32.51 24.88 24.39
N LYS A 212 31.95 23.69 24.18
CA LYS A 212 31.71 22.72 25.27
C LYS A 212 33.00 22.40 26.03
N ALA A 213 34.11 22.21 25.33
CA ALA A 213 35.40 22.00 25.96
C ALA A 213 35.91 23.25 26.72
N ALA A 214 35.70 24.46 26.19
CA ALA A 214 36.07 25.72 26.84
C ALA A 214 35.27 25.97 28.13
N VAL A 215 33.97 25.67 28.14
CA VAL A 215 33.12 25.72 29.34
C VAL A 215 33.60 24.71 30.39
N LEU A 216 33.96 23.49 29.98
CA LEU A 216 34.51 22.47 30.90
C LEU A 216 35.87 22.90 31.51
N ARG A 217 36.69 23.64 30.75
CA ARG A 217 37.93 24.26 31.23
C ARG A 217 37.71 25.52 32.07
N LYS A 218 36.46 25.94 32.27
CA LYS A 218 36.06 27.15 33.01
C LYS A 218 36.58 28.45 32.38
N GLU A 219 36.85 28.44 31.07
CA GLU A 219 37.17 29.66 30.31
C GLU A 219 35.93 30.53 30.11
N PHE A 220 34.76 29.90 30.05
CA PHE A 220 33.44 30.53 30.07
C PHE A 220 32.56 29.85 31.12
N LYS A 221 31.68 30.61 31.77
CA LYS A 221 30.68 30.12 32.74
C LYS A 221 29.59 29.28 32.08
N SER A 222 29.29 29.58 30.82
CA SER A 222 28.31 28.87 30.00
C SER A 222 28.56 29.11 28.51
N GLY A 223 27.97 28.26 27.68
CA GLY A 223 27.83 28.49 26.25
C GLY A 223 27.09 29.79 25.94
N ARG A 224 26.14 30.22 26.79
CA ARG A 224 25.48 31.52 26.65
C ARG A 224 26.46 32.68 26.75
N GLU A 225 27.32 32.65 27.77
CA GLU A 225 28.36 33.68 27.94
C GLU A 225 29.30 33.69 26.73
N HIS A 226 29.74 32.52 26.26
CA HIS A 226 30.51 32.43 25.02
C HIS A 226 29.77 33.04 23.83
N PHE A 227 28.49 32.69 23.63
CA PHE A 227 27.72 33.18 22.49
C PHE A 227 27.54 34.71 22.51
N GLU A 228 27.26 35.28 23.68
CA GLU A 228 27.08 36.72 23.85
C GLU A 228 28.39 37.50 23.66
N LEU A 229 29.52 36.95 24.12
CA LEU A 229 30.83 37.60 24.05
C LEU A 229 31.54 37.43 22.70
N ALA A 230 31.38 36.28 22.04
CA ALA A 230 32.13 35.93 20.82
C ALA A 230 31.31 35.16 19.78
N GLY A 231 30.50 34.19 20.20
CA GLY A 231 29.83 33.28 19.27
C GLY A 231 28.87 33.97 18.30
N ARG A 232 28.23 35.09 18.69
CA ARG A 232 27.37 35.89 17.80
C ARG A 232 28.17 36.54 16.68
N THR A 233 29.33 37.12 16.99
CA THR A 233 30.22 37.76 15.99
C THR A 233 30.93 36.73 15.12
N GLU A 234 31.20 35.53 15.66
CA GLU A 234 31.75 34.40 14.92
C GLU A 234 30.72 33.70 14.01
N GLY A 235 29.43 34.02 14.14
CA GLY A 235 28.36 33.37 13.39
C GLY A 235 28.10 31.91 13.82
N ARG A 236 28.36 31.56 15.09
CA ARG A 236 28.12 30.21 15.61
C ARG A 236 26.64 29.83 15.57
N GLU A 237 26.33 28.67 15.01
CA GLU A 237 24.98 28.11 14.94
C GLU A 237 24.61 27.37 16.25
N GLY A 238 23.33 27.04 16.40
CA GLY A 238 22.83 26.25 17.54
C GLY A 238 22.42 27.06 18.77
N ALA A 239 22.50 28.40 18.72
CA ALA A 239 22.10 29.27 19.83
C ALA A 239 20.59 29.21 20.12
N ALA A 240 19.79 29.01 19.07
CA ALA A 240 18.36 28.75 19.13
C ALA A 240 17.95 27.92 17.90
N VAL A 241 16.76 27.32 17.94
CA VAL A 241 16.13 26.73 16.77
C VAL A 241 15.38 27.84 16.02
N PRO A 242 15.59 28.02 14.70
CA PRO A 242 14.91 29.06 13.93
C PRO A 242 13.39 28.98 13.99
N ALA A 243 12.70 30.13 13.91
CA ALA A 243 11.24 30.18 14.00
C ALA A 243 10.52 29.51 12.82
N ASP A 244 11.18 29.41 11.66
CA ASP A 244 10.70 28.74 10.45
C ASP A 244 11.11 27.27 10.36
N TRP A 245 11.76 26.72 11.40
CA TRP A 245 12.09 25.30 11.50
C TRP A 245 10.89 24.47 11.97
N ASP A 246 10.52 23.47 11.18
CA ASP A 246 9.51 22.48 11.51
C ASP A 246 10.14 21.19 12.05
N GLU A 247 10.37 21.16 13.36
CA GLU A 247 10.91 20.01 14.06
C GLU A 247 10.06 18.75 13.86
N ALA A 248 8.74 18.88 14.01
CA ALA A 248 7.82 17.75 13.90
C ALA A 248 7.80 17.19 12.47
N GLY A 249 7.76 18.06 11.45
CA GLY A 249 7.82 17.64 10.06
C GLY A 249 9.14 17.00 9.67
N TYR A 250 10.27 17.52 10.17
CA TYR A 250 11.59 16.93 9.92
C TYR A 250 11.69 15.51 10.48
N LEU A 251 11.23 15.29 11.72
CA LEU A 251 11.26 13.95 12.34
C LEU A 251 10.24 12.99 11.70
N GLN A 252 9.10 13.49 11.22
CA GLN A 252 8.11 12.67 10.49
C GLN A 252 8.69 12.08 9.21
N VAL A 253 9.39 12.88 8.41
CA VAL A 253 9.91 12.44 7.11
C VAL A 253 11.30 11.78 7.20
N ASN A 254 11.96 11.88 8.36
CA ASN A 254 13.26 11.27 8.66
C ASN A 254 13.16 10.37 9.92
N PRO A 255 12.50 9.20 9.84
CA PRO A 255 12.23 8.35 11.00
C PRO A 255 13.50 7.78 11.66
N ASP A 256 14.59 7.63 10.91
CA ASP A 256 15.91 7.26 11.44
C ASP A 256 16.49 8.37 12.34
N VAL A 257 16.23 9.64 12.00
CA VAL A 257 16.59 10.79 12.85
C VAL A 257 15.70 10.86 14.07
N ALA A 258 14.39 10.59 13.93
CA ALA A 258 13.50 10.49 15.08
C ALA A 258 13.97 9.42 16.08
N ALA A 259 14.43 8.27 15.60
CA ALA A 259 15.07 7.26 16.43
C ALA A 259 16.37 7.77 17.06
N ALA A 260 17.26 8.40 16.28
CA ALA A 260 18.53 8.94 16.80
C ALA A 260 18.36 10.10 17.80
N VAL A 261 17.29 10.89 17.72
CA VAL A 261 16.95 11.90 18.73
C VAL A 261 16.46 11.20 20.01
N LYS A 262 15.58 10.20 19.87
CA LYS A 262 15.08 9.41 21.00
C LYS A 262 16.19 8.66 21.74
N ASP A 263 17.17 8.14 21.01
CA ASP A 263 18.28 7.36 21.56
C ASP A 263 19.38 8.25 22.17
N GLY A 264 19.32 9.57 21.98
CA GLY A 264 20.21 10.56 22.60
C GLY A 264 21.40 11.10 21.80
N PRO A 265 21.84 10.52 20.65
CA PRO A 265 22.87 11.14 19.80
C PRO A 265 22.61 12.59 19.37
N PHE A 266 21.34 12.98 19.23
CA PHE A 266 20.96 14.35 18.86
C PHE A 266 19.96 14.96 19.84
N VAL A 267 20.16 16.25 20.20
CA VAL A 267 19.22 17.00 21.05
C VAL A 267 17.83 17.13 20.43
N ASN A 268 17.79 17.36 19.11
CA ASN A 268 16.58 17.48 18.30
C ASN A 268 16.94 17.28 16.81
N GLY A 269 15.93 17.30 15.95
CA GLY A 269 16.05 17.22 14.50
C GLY A 269 16.88 18.36 13.92
N TYR A 270 16.75 19.58 14.47
CA TYR A 270 17.58 20.72 14.04
C TYR A 270 19.08 20.47 14.29
N HIS A 271 19.44 19.88 15.43
CA HIS A 271 20.82 19.48 15.72
C HIS A 271 21.33 18.49 14.67
N HIS A 272 20.53 17.46 14.34
CA HIS A 272 20.89 16.53 13.26
C HIS A 272 21.05 17.25 11.92
N TRP A 273 20.16 18.19 11.60
CA TRP A 273 20.23 18.94 10.35
C TRP A 273 21.49 19.80 10.24
N LEU A 274 21.90 20.47 11.32
CA LEU A 274 23.17 21.20 11.40
C LEU A 274 24.38 20.27 11.26
N ALA A 275 24.37 19.14 11.98
CA ALA A 275 25.51 18.23 12.04
C ALA A 275 25.73 17.43 10.75
N ALA A 276 24.65 17.00 10.09
CA ALA A 276 24.72 16.12 8.92
C ALA A 276 23.62 16.40 7.89
N GLY A 277 22.38 16.64 8.34
CA GLY A 277 21.23 16.60 7.46
C GLY A 277 21.23 17.64 6.32
N ARG A 278 21.84 18.81 6.52
CA ARG A 278 22.04 19.82 5.47
C ARG A 278 22.92 19.28 4.34
N VAL A 279 24.04 18.62 4.68
CA VAL A 279 24.99 18.03 3.71
C VAL A 279 24.39 16.79 3.05
N GLU A 280 23.61 16.00 3.79
CA GLU A 280 22.86 14.86 3.26
C GLU A 280 21.69 15.26 2.34
N GLY A 281 21.32 16.53 2.29
CA GLY A 281 20.18 17.02 1.51
C GLY A 281 18.82 16.54 2.05
N ARG A 282 18.71 16.37 3.38
CA ARG A 282 17.48 16.00 4.07
C ARG A 282 16.48 17.15 4.04
N LEU A 283 15.22 16.82 3.79
CA LEU A 283 14.10 17.77 3.71
C LEU A 283 13.15 17.59 4.90
N GLY A 284 12.15 18.46 5.00
CA GLY A 284 11.06 18.41 6.00
C GLY A 284 11.16 19.44 7.13
N GLY A 285 12.36 19.97 7.39
CA GLY A 285 12.59 20.95 8.45
C GLY A 285 12.36 22.38 8.00
N PHE A 286 13.03 22.81 6.93
CA PHE A 286 12.74 24.08 6.27
C PHE A 286 11.86 23.86 5.05
N ARG A 287 10.88 24.74 4.85
CA ARG A 287 10.11 24.78 3.60
C ARG A 287 10.86 25.64 2.57
N PRO A 288 11.11 25.15 1.34
CA PRO A 288 11.77 25.95 0.31
C PRO A 288 10.97 27.21 -0.05
N ALA A 289 11.65 28.33 -0.26
CA ALA A 289 11.00 29.60 -0.59
C ALA A 289 10.17 29.57 -1.90
N ASN A 290 10.50 28.64 -2.81
CA ASN A 290 9.80 28.45 -4.08
C ASN A 290 8.76 27.31 -4.06
N TRP A 291 8.43 26.77 -2.87
CA TRP A 291 7.40 25.75 -2.70
C TRP A 291 6.01 26.31 -3.04
N ASP A 292 5.26 25.56 -3.86
CA ASP A 292 3.87 25.86 -4.22
C ASP A 292 2.99 24.65 -3.88
N GLU A 293 2.35 24.73 -2.72
CA GLU A 293 1.47 23.69 -2.21
C GLU A 293 0.31 23.38 -3.18
N ALA A 294 -0.34 24.44 -3.68
CA ALA A 294 -1.51 24.30 -4.53
C ALA A 294 -1.16 23.62 -5.86
N ARG A 295 -0.04 24.01 -6.48
CA ARG A 295 0.44 23.37 -7.71
C ARG A 295 0.82 21.91 -7.47
N TYR A 296 1.48 21.60 -6.36
CA TYR A 296 1.85 20.23 -6.05
C TYR A 296 0.63 19.32 -5.85
N LEU A 297 -0.37 19.78 -5.09
CA LEU A 297 -1.60 19.02 -4.84
C LEU A 297 -2.49 18.91 -6.09
N ALA A 298 -2.49 19.91 -6.97
CA ALA A 298 -3.21 19.85 -8.25
C ALA A 298 -2.59 18.82 -9.21
N ALA A 299 -1.25 18.75 -9.24
CA ALA A 299 -0.51 17.80 -10.05
C ALA A 299 -0.55 16.36 -9.49
N ASN A 300 -0.80 16.20 -8.18
CA ASN A 300 -0.81 14.88 -7.53
C ASN A 300 -2.05 14.73 -6.62
N PRO A 301 -3.26 14.51 -7.16
CA PRO A 301 -4.50 14.45 -6.38
C PRO A 301 -4.50 13.39 -5.27
N PHE A 302 -3.81 12.26 -5.46
CA PHE A 302 -3.66 11.22 -4.43
C PHE A 302 -2.98 11.73 -3.15
N VAL A 303 -2.14 12.76 -3.24
CA VAL A 303 -1.49 13.37 -2.07
C VAL A 303 -2.53 14.00 -1.16
N ARG A 304 -3.60 14.56 -1.72
CA ARG A 304 -4.72 15.13 -0.95
C ARG A 304 -5.43 14.05 -0.13
N ILE A 305 -5.55 12.85 -0.69
CA ILE A 305 -6.11 11.68 0.01
C ILE A 305 -5.15 11.20 1.11
N ARG A 306 -3.84 11.16 0.84
CA ARG A 306 -2.82 10.83 1.85
C ARG A 306 -2.82 11.83 3.02
N ILE A 307 -2.97 13.11 2.73
CA ILE A 307 -3.13 14.17 3.75
C ILE A 307 -4.44 13.97 4.52
N ALA A 308 -5.56 13.75 3.83
CA ALA A 308 -6.84 13.48 4.47
C ALA A 308 -6.80 12.23 5.38
N ARG A 309 -6.01 11.21 5.06
CA ARG A 309 -5.79 10.05 5.93
C ARG A 309 -4.94 10.37 7.17
N GLY A 310 -4.22 11.50 7.16
CA GLY A 310 -3.25 11.90 8.20
C GLY A 310 -1.89 11.26 8.05
N GLU A 311 -1.57 10.69 6.88
CA GLU A 311 -0.23 10.12 6.64
C GLU A 311 0.83 11.23 6.54
N TYR A 312 0.43 12.40 6.06
CA TYR A 312 1.25 13.61 5.99
C TYR A 312 0.42 14.82 6.39
N ARG A 313 1.05 15.79 7.05
CA ARG A 313 0.37 17.02 7.47
C ARG A 313 0.06 17.95 6.29
N ASP A 314 0.94 17.98 5.30
CA ASP A 314 0.83 18.81 4.11
C ASP A 314 1.57 18.16 2.91
N GLY A 315 1.41 18.75 1.73
CA GLY A 315 2.03 18.29 0.49
C GLY A 315 3.54 18.42 0.49
N TYR A 316 4.10 19.38 1.24
CA TYR A 316 5.55 19.51 1.37
C TYR A 316 6.16 18.32 2.10
N LEU A 317 5.56 17.90 3.22
CA LEU A 317 6.04 16.72 3.96
C LEU A 317 5.87 15.44 3.15
N HIS A 318 4.77 15.30 2.38
CA HIS A 318 4.65 14.19 1.43
C HIS A 318 5.79 14.22 0.39
N TYR A 319 6.05 15.38 -0.22
CA TYR A 319 7.12 15.53 -1.20
C TYR A 319 8.50 15.21 -0.61
N ALA A 320 8.79 15.70 0.60
CA ALA A 320 10.03 15.45 1.31
C ALA A 320 10.24 13.96 1.61
N ALA A 321 9.19 13.27 2.08
CA ALA A 321 9.26 11.86 2.46
C ALA A 321 9.44 10.93 1.26
N THR A 322 8.63 11.13 0.22
CA THR A 322 8.51 10.16 -0.89
C THR A 322 8.44 10.84 -2.26
N GLY A 323 7.75 11.98 -2.39
CA GLY A 323 7.48 12.58 -3.68
C GLY A 323 8.72 12.97 -4.49
N ARG A 324 9.79 13.45 -3.82
CA ARG A 324 11.08 13.72 -4.46
C ARG A 324 11.71 12.46 -5.06
N LYS A 325 11.68 11.34 -4.31
CA LYS A 325 12.24 10.04 -4.75
C LYS A 325 11.43 9.44 -5.89
N GLN A 326 10.12 9.65 -5.89
CA GLN A 326 9.21 9.22 -6.96
C GLN A 326 9.28 10.12 -8.21
N GLY A 327 9.94 11.27 -8.13
CA GLY A 327 9.99 12.25 -9.23
C GLY A 327 8.64 12.91 -9.49
N LEU A 328 7.84 13.15 -8.44
CA LEU A 328 6.55 13.82 -8.56
C LEU A 328 6.73 15.28 -8.98
N ARG A 329 5.87 15.70 -9.91
CA ARG A 329 5.91 17.04 -10.50
C ARG A 329 5.12 18.03 -9.63
N GLY A 330 5.30 19.33 -9.90
CA GLY A 330 4.58 20.41 -9.23
C GLY A 330 5.27 20.99 -7.98
N ALA A 331 6.29 20.32 -7.45
CA ALA A 331 7.03 20.80 -6.27
C ALA A 331 7.85 22.08 -6.53
N ILE A 332 8.38 22.24 -7.74
CA ILE A 332 9.22 23.36 -8.17
C ILE A 332 8.66 23.88 -9.50
N PRO A 333 8.76 25.20 -9.81
CA PRO A 333 8.35 25.73 -11.11
C PRO A 333 8.98 24.94 -12.27
N PRO A 334 8.23 24.64 -13.33
CA PRO A 334 8.75 23.89 -14.45
C PRO A 334 9.89 24.66 -15.12
N THR A 335 11.02 23.99 -15.31
CA THR A 335 12.26 24.57 -15.87
C THR A 335 12.31 24.52 -17.39
N ASN A 336 11.40 23.80 -18.04
CA ASN A 336 11.31 23.70 -19.51
C ASN A 336 9.87 23.45 -19.98
N MET A 337 9.63 23.64 -21.28
CA MET A 337 8.31 23.52 -21.91
C MET A 337 7.67 22.14 -21.72
N LEU A 338 8.44 21.06 -21.81
CA LEU A 338 7.93 19.70 -21.62
C LEU A 338 7.38 19.52 -20.20
N ASN A 339 8.13 19.96 -19.18
CA ASN A 339 7.69 19.90 -17.79
C ASN A 339 6.44 20.77 -17.56
N SER A 340 6.37 21.96 -18.17
CA SER A 340 5.16 22.80 -18.11
C SER A 340 3.94 22.10 -18.71
N LEU A 341 4.11 21.40 -19.85
CA LEU A 341 3.02 20.63 -20.47
C LEU A 341 2.60 19.45 -19.59
N MET A 342 3.54 18.72 -19.01
CA MET A 342 3.22 17.55 -18.15
C MET A 342 2.54 17.94 -16.85
N VAL A 343 2.86 19.10 -16.27
CA VAL A 343 2.13 19.64 -15.10
C VAL A 343 0.72 20.07 -15.50
N ARG A 344 0.54 20.60 -16.72
CA ARG A 344 -0.76 21.09 -17.21
C ARG A 344 -1.69 19.96 -17.67
N TYR A 345 -1.15 18.88 -18.22
CA TYR A 345 -1.90 17.77 -18.80
C TYR A 345 -1.58 16.46 -18.06
N PRO A 346 -2.44 16.04 -17.10
CA PRO A 346 -2.20 14.86 -16.29
C PRO A 346 -1.98 13.58 -17.10
N SER A 347 -2.73 13.40 -18.19
CA SER A 347 -2.57 12.25 -19.10
C SER A 347 -1.17 12.10 -19.68
N LEU A 348 -0.42 13.19 -19.90
CA LEU A 348 0.97 13.13 -20.32
C LEU A 348 1.89 12.70 -19.18
N SER A 349 1.60 13.15 -17.95
CA SER A 349 2.33 12.73 -16.76
C SER A 349 2.11 11.25 -16.46
N ASP A 350 0.88 10.77 -16.61
CA ASP A 350 0.50 9.35 -16.48
C ASP A 350 1.22 8.46 -17.48
N ALA A 351 1.18 8.84 -18.76
CA ALA A 351 1.84 8.08 -19.82
C ALA A 351 3.36 7.97 -19.57
N ASP A 352 3.98 9.06 -19.14
CA ASP A 352 5.39 9.08 -18.77
C ASP A 352 5.69 8.26 -17.51
N TYR A 353 4.85 8.32 -16.47
CA TYR A 353 4.99 7.46 -15.29
C TYR A 353 4.90 5.99 -15.69
N ALA A 354 3.86 5.60 -16.44
CA ALA A 354 3.66 4.22 -16.88
C ALA A 354 4.83 3.73 -17.75
N ALA A 355 5.37 4.59 -18.62
CA ALA A 355 6.55 4.28 -19.42
C ALA A 355 7.80 4.08 -18.56
N ARG A 356 8.08 4.99 -17.60
CA ARG A 356 9.22 4.88 -16.68
C ARG A 356 9.12 3.68 -15.76
N ASP A 357 7.94 3.40 -15.22
CA ASP A 357 7.71 2.25 -14.33
C ASP A 357 7.90 0.94 -15.10
N ARG A 358 7.29 0.79 -16.28
CA ARG A 358 7.51 -0.36 -17.18
C ARG A 358 8.97 -0.48 -17.60
N PHE A 359 9.65 0.62 -17.91
CA PHE A 359 11.07 0.60 -18.24
C PHE A 359 11.90 0.08 -17.07
N SER A 360 11.59 0.49 -15.83
CA SER A 360 12.27 -0.04 -14.63
C SER A 360 12.00 -1.53 -14.39
N LEU A 361 10.83 -2.02 -14.82
CA LEU A 361 10.47 -3.43 -14.75
C LEU A 361 11.08 -4.25 -15.89
N LEU A 362 11.49 -3.61 -16.99
CA LEU A 362 12.24 -4.23 -18.09
C LEU A 362 13.74 -4.23 -17.84
N PHE A 363 14.31 -3.06 -17.55
CA PHE A 363 15.73 -2.73 -17.62
C PHE A 363 16.36 -2.48 -16.24
N THR A 364 16.43 -3.53 -15.41
CA THR A 364 17.21 -3.50 -14.17
C THR A 364 17.97 -4.80 -13.93
N THR A 365 19.04 -4.72 -13.14
CA THR A 365 19.77 -5.91 -12.66
C THR A 365 18.89 -6.82 -11.82
N THR A 366 17.93 -6.25 -11.09
CA THR A 366 16.90 -7.00 -10.36
C THR A 366 16.02 -7.81 -11.30
N THR A 367 15.48 -7.20 -12.35
CA THR A 367 14.67 -7.92 -13.34
C THR A 367 15.44 -9.06 -14.01
N LEU A 368 16.70 -8.84 -14.39
CA LEU A 368 17.54 -9.91 -14.95
C LEU A 368 17.66 -11.09 -13.98
N ARG A 369 17.99 -10.79 -12.73
CA ARG A 369 18.12 -11.79 -11.67
C ARG A 369 16.82 -12.55 -11.50
N ASP A 370 15.70 -11.85 -11.45
CA ASP A 370 14.37 -12.43 -11.22
C ASP A 370 13.91 -13.29 -12.41
N ALA A 371 14.25 -12.90 -13.64
CA ALA A 371 14.05 -13.73 -14.82
C ALA A 371 14.90 -15.02 -14.79
N ILE A 372 16.18 -14.94 -14.39
CA ILE A 372 17.04 -16.12 -14.22
C ILE A 372 16.52 -17.04 -13.10
N VAL A 373 16.09 -16.46 -11.97
CA VAL A 373 15.47 -17.20 -10.85
C VAL A 373 14.20 -17.91 -11.31
N THR A 374 13.39 -17.24 -12.14
CA THR A 374 12.19 -17.83 -12.74
C THR A 374 12.57 -19.06 -13.55
N LEU A 375 13.51 -18.97 -14.50
CA LEU A 375 13.96 -20.13 -15.29
C LEU A 375 14.45 -21.32 -14.46
N ARG A 376 15.17 -21.05 -13.36
CA ARG A 376 15.73 -22.09 -12.49
C ARG A 376 14.72 -22.69 -11.52
N GLY A 377 13.68 -21.93 -11.15
CA GLY A 377 12.73 -22.28 -10.09
C GLY A 377 11.57 -23.17 -10.52
N GLN A 378 11.60 -23.74 -11.73
CA GLN A 378 10.44 -24.44 -12.31
C GLN A 378 10.11 -25.79 -11.64
N SER A 379 10.98 -26.31 -10.78
CA SER A 379 10.70 -27.49 -9.95
C SER A 379 9.88 -27.19 -8.70
N GLU A 380 9.78 -25.92 -8.30
CA GLU A 380 9.04 -25.51 -7.11
C GLU A 380 7.53 -25.38 -7.42
N PRO A 381 6.66 -25.51 -6.41
CA PRO A 381 5.25 -25.23 -6.61
C PRO A 381 4.99 -23.75 -6.94
N ALA A 382 4.07 -23.48 -7.86
CA ALA A 382 3.66 -22.12 -8.17
C ALA A 382 2.89 -21.49 -7.00
N ALA A 383 3.32 -20.32 -6.54
CA ALA A 383 2.65 -19.56 -5.48
C ALA A 383 1.40 -18.81 -5.97
N PHE A 384 1.25 -18.64 -7.29
CA PHE A 384 0.16 -17.91 -7.93
C PHE A 384 -0.16 -18.48 -9.30
N ASP A 385 -1.44 -18.45 -9.67
CA ASP A 385 -1.90 -18.77 -11.02
C ASP A 385 -2.00 -17.54 -11.92
N SER A 386 -2.31 -17.77 -13.20
CA SER A 386 -2.45 -16.71 -14.21
C SER A 386 -3.70 -15.85 -14.04
N LEU A 387 -4.63 -16.23 -13.14
CA LEU A 387 -5.85 -15.50 -12.83
C LEU A 387 -5.70 -14.66 -11.55
N GLY A 388 -4.47 -14.50 -11.04
CA GLY A 388 -4.15 -13.62 -9.92
C GLY A 388 -4.46 -14.23 -8.55
N MET A 389 -4.91 -15.48 -8.49
CA MET A 389 -5.19 -16.18 -7.25
C MET A 389 -3.88 -16.71 -6.67
N ARG A 390 -3.68 -16.54 -5.37
CA ARG A 390 -2.58 -17.15 -4.65
C ARG A 390 -2.89 -18.62 -4.40
N VAL A 391 -1.95 -19.47 -4.77
CA VAL A 391 -2.05 -20.92 -4.63
C VAL A 391 -1.03 -21.40 -3.61
N TRP A 392 -1.53 -21.96 -2.52
CA TRP A 392 -0.72 -22.43 -1.40
C TRP A 392 -0.38 -23.92 -1.53
N HIS A 393 0.25 -24.26 -2.66
CA HIS A 393 0.83 -25.58 -2.88
C HIS A 393 1.96 -25.84 -1.89
N GLY A 394 1.81 -26.85 -1.03
CA GLY A 394 2.82 -27.20 -0.01
C GLY A 394 2.79 -26.34 1.26
N GLN A 395 1.78 -25.48 1.43
CA GLN A 395 1.63 -24.65 2.63
C GLN A 395 1.49 -25.50 3.91
N GLU A 396 0.94 -26.72 3.83
CA GLU A 396 0.95 -27.66 4.96
C GLU A 396 2.38 -27.97 5.41
N ALA A 397 3.29 -28.26 4.48
CA ALA A 397 4.68 -28.53 4.82
C ALA A 397 5.38 -27.30 5.42
N VAL A 398 4.98 -26.08 5.01
CA VAL A 398 5.46 -24.83 5.62
C VAL A 398 4.95 -24.71 7.06
N LEU A 399 3.66 -24.96 7.29
CA LEU A 399 3.05 -24.96 8.62
C LEU A 399 3.69 -26.02 9.52
N ASP A 400 3.92 -27.23 9.01
CA ASP A 400 4.54 -28.34 9.76
C ASP A 400 5.95 -28.00 10.25
N ARG A 401 6.76 -27.32 9.42
CA ARG A 401 8.11 -26.87 9.80
C ARG A 401 8.10 -25.87 10.94
N VAL A 402 7.00 -25.13 11.12
CA VAL A 402 6.85 -24.14 12.20
C VAL A 402 5.98 -24.64 13.37
N GLY A 403 5.61 -25.92 13.37
CA GLY A 403 4.88 -26.58 14.46
C GLY A 403 3.37 -26.74 14.24
N GLY A 404 2.90 -26.61 13.00
CA GLY A 404 1.49 -26.74 12.61
C GLY A 404 0.67 -25.45 12.81
N ALA A 405 -0.60 -25.48 12.37
CA ALA A 405 -1.53 -24.36 12.46
C ALA A 405 -1.68 -23.84 13.90
N THR A 406 -1.78 -24.74 14.89
CA THR A 406 -1.93 -24.38 16.31
C THR A 406 -0.73 -23.57 16.82
N ALA A 407 0.50 -23.95 16.49
CA ALA A 407 1.69 -23.19 16.90
C ALA A 407 1.71 -21.77 16.31
N VAL A 408 1.26 -21.61 15.06
CA VAL A 408 1.10 -20.30 14.42
C VAL A 408 0.05 -19.47 15.14
N ILE A 409 -1.13 -20.05 15.44
CA ILE A 409 -2.20 -19.37 16.17
C ILE A 409 -1.69 -18.83 17.53
N HIS A 410 -1.03 -19.67 18.33
CA HIS A 410 -0.47 -19.26 19.62
C HIS A 410 0.60 -18.17 19.50
N ARG A 411 1.42 -18.19 18.44
CA ARG A 411 2.39 -17.11 18.17
C ARG A 411 1.67 -15.80 17.83
N LEU A 412 0.63 -15.88 17.01
CA LEU A 412 -0.17 -14.72 16.62
C LEU A 412 -0.98 -14.13 17.77
N LEU A 413 -1.34 -14.89 18.81
CA LEU A 413 -1.98 -14.35 20.02
C LEU A 413 -1.12 -13.34 20.79
N LYS A 414 0.20 -13.33 20.54
CA LYS A 414 1.12 -12.37 21.16
C LYS A 414 1.22 -11.05 20.39
N SER A 415 0.57 -10.95 19.23
CA SER A 415 0.59 -9.78 18.35
C SER A 415 -0.83 -9.35 17.98
N TRP A 416 -1.08 -8.05 18.01
CA TRP A 416 -2.41 -7.49 17.66
C TRP A 416 -2.51 -7.07 16.20
N ASN A 417 -1.42 -7.14 15.43
CA ASN A 417 -1.40 -6.89 13.99
C ASN A 417 -2.22 -7.98 13.26
N PRO A 418 -3.10 -7.65 12.30
CA PRO A 418 -3.34 -6.32 11.69
C PRO A 418 -4.39 -5.42 12.34
N ILE A 419 -4.98 -5.80 13.48
CA ILE A 419 -6.05 -5.03 14.11
C ILE A 419 -5.52 -3.71 14.70
N LEU A 420 -4.47 -3.79 15.51
CA LEU A 420 -3.78 -2.63 16.10
C LEU A 420 -2.37 -2.54 15.51
N VAL A 421 -2.02 -1.37 14.97
CA VAL A 421 -0.77 -1.15 14.24
C VAL A 421 0.02 -0.01 14.90
N ALA A 422 1.33 -0.22 15.04
CA ALA A 422 2.24 0.79 15.57
C ALA A 422 2.35 2.00 14.60
N PRO A 423 2.61 3.21 15.11
CA PRO A 423 2.89 3.55 16.50
C PRO A 423 1.64 3.85 17.34
N SER A 424 0.49 4.16 16.72
CA SER A 424 -0.70 4.56 17.46
C SER A 424 -1.25 3.43 18.32
N MET A 425 -1.14 2.19 17.82
CA MET A 425 -1.75 1.00 18.42
C MET A 425 -3.23 1.22 18.74
N GLN A 426 -3.91 2.02 17.91
CA GLN A 426 -5.30 2.41 18.05
C GLN A 426 -6.12 1.93 16.87
N PHE A 427 -7.39 1.60 17.13
CA PHE A 427 -8.39 1.36 16.11
C PHE A 427 -9.34 2.55 16.01
N CYS A 428 -9.24 3.29 14.91
CA CYS A 428 -10.06 4.46 14.62
C CYS A 428 -10.68 4.32 13.23
N PHE A 429 -11.96 4.66 13.06
CA PHE A 429 -12.54 4.81 11.71
C PHE A 429 -12.23 6.18 11.13
N THR A 430 -12.17 7.18 12.00
CA THR A 430 -12.08 8.60 11.64
C THR A 430 -10.71 9.15 12.02
N ASN A 431 -10.10 9.91 11.12
CA ASN A 431 -8.99 10.78 11.47
C ASN A 431 -9.55 12.08 12.10
N PRO A 432 -9.25 12.37 13.38
CA PRO A 432 -9.84 13.51 14.08
C PRO A 432 -9.30 14.87 13.59
N GLU A 433 -8.11 14.94 13.00
CA GLU A 433 -7.53 16.19 12.49
C GLU A 433 -8.14 16.59 11.16
N THR A 434 -8.48 15.62 10.31
CA THR A 434 -8.95 15.86 8.94
C THR A 434 -10.44 15.65 8.76
N GLY A 435 -11.08 14.84 9.62
CA GLY A 435 -12.46 14.39 9.51
C GLY A 435 -12.69 13.29 8.45
N MET A 436 -11.62 12.74 7.85
CA MET A 436 -11.75 11.62 6.90
C MET A 436 -12.11 10.34 7.64
N THR A 437 -13.05 9.57 7.08
CA THR A 437 -13.39 8.25 7.61
C THR A 437 -12.96 7.16 6.64
N THR A 438 -12.66 5.97 7.16
CA THR A 438 -12.38 4.79 6.33
C THR A 438 -13.61 4.27 5.58
N PHE A 439 -14.79 4.82 5.87
CA PHE A 439 -16.02 4.59 5.12
C PHE A 439 -16.13 5.44 3.85
N ASP A 440 -15.37 6.53 3.73
CA ASP A 440 -15.39 7.37 2.52
C ASP A 440 -15.02 6.60 1.25
N PRO A 441 -13.92 5.80 1.21
CA PRO A 441 -13.64 4.95 0.06
C PRO A 441 -14.73 3.90 -0.22
N PHE A 442 -15.32 3.33 0.83
CA PHE A 442 -16.38 2.32 0.68
C PHE A 442 -17.66 2.91 0.06
N ARG A 443 -18.11 4.07 0.58
CA ARG A 443 -19.26 4.80 0.03
C ARG A 443 -19.01 5.22 -1.42
N PHE A 444 -17.81 5.71 -1.72
CA PHE A 444 -17.45 6.11 -3.08
C PHE A 444 -17.44 4.91 -4.04
N MET A 445 -16.89 3.76 -3.62
CA MET A 445 -16.93 2.52 -4.39
C MET A 445 -18.36 2.08 -4.73
N ILE A 446 -19.28 2.05 -3.74
CA ILE A 446 -20.69 1.70 -3.96
C ILE A 446 -21.34 2.66 -4.95
N ARG A 447 -21.12 3.97 -4.77
CA ARG A 447 -21.64 5.00 -5.67
C ARG A 447 -21.18 4.80 -7.11
N LYS A 448 -19.91 4.46 -7.32
CA LYS A 448 -19.33 4.18 -8.64
C LYS A 448 -19.84 2.86 -9.23
N ALA A 449 -20.13 1.86 -8.41
CA ALA A 449 -20.78 0.64 -8.86
C ALA A 449 -22.19 0.91 -9.42
N TYR A 450 -23.00 1.75 -8.76
CA TYR A 450 -24.29 2.16 -9.29
C TYR A 450 -24.19 3.01 -10.56
N ALA A 451 -23.23 3.96 -10.60
CA ALA A 451 -23.04 4.84 -11.75
C ALA A 451 -22.68 4.07 -13.03
N ASP A 452 -21.82 3.07 -12.92
CA ASP A 452 -21.32 2.30 -14.08
C ASP A 452 -22.07 0.98 -14.29
N GLY A 453 -23.06 0.67 -13.44
CA GLY A 453 -23.91 -0.51 -13.55
C GLY A 453 -23.21 -1.84 -13.23
N THR A 454 -22.21 -1.85 -12.35
CA THR A 454 -21.50 -3.07 -11.92
C THR A 454 -22.34 -3.86 -10.89
N ASP A 455 -22.55 -5.16 -11.09
CA ASP A 455 -23.11 -6.09 -10.10
C ASP A 455 -22.11 -6.28 -8.94
N LEU A 456 -22.25 -5.45 -7.90
CA LEU A 456 -21.39 -5.47 -6.72
C LEU A 456 -21.97 -6.43 -5.68
N ARG A 457 -21.15 -7.39 -5.23
CA ARG A 457 -21.50 -8.34 -4.16
C ARG A 457 -20.50 -8.21 -3.02
N LEU A 458 -21.00 -7.85 -1.84
CA LEU A 458 -20.18 -7.54 -0.68
C LEU A 458 -20.23 -8.70 0.31
N PHE A 459 -19.09 -9.02 0.91
CA PHE A 459 -19.08 -9.96 2.02
C PHE A 459 -18.02 -9.63 3.07
N VAL A 460 -18.37 -9.78 4.34
CA VAL A 460 -17.42 -9.74 5.45
C VAL A 460 -16.70 -11.08 5.50
N THR A 461 -15.37 -11.05 5.39
CA THR A 461 -14.58 -12.27 5.25
C THR A 461 -14.69 -13.17 6.48
N PRO A 462 -14.83 -14.50 6.35
CA PRO A 462 -14.84 -15.38 7.51
C PRO A 462 -13.50 -15.34 8.23
N LEU A 463 -13.58 -15.41 9.54
CA LEU A 463 -12.45 -15.45 10.46
C LEU A 463 -12.71 -16.56 11.46
N HIS A 464 -11.67 -17.28 11.88
CA HIS A 464 -11.83 -18.22 12.98
C HIS A 464 -12.31 -17.46 14.24
N ALA A 465 -13.15 -18.08 15.07
CA ALA A 465 -13.74 -17.47 16.28
C ALA A 465 -12.70 -16.87 17.24
N VAL A 466 -11.46 -17.38 17.18
CA VAL A 466 -10.26 -16.83 17.81
C VAL A 466 -10.04 -15.34 17.51
N VAL A 467 -10.23 -14.93 16.26
CA VAL A 467 -10.06 -13.53 15.85
C VAL A 467 -11.17 -12.67 16.42
N ARG A 468 -12.43 -13.14 16.40
CA ARG A 468 -13.57 -12.46 17.02
C ARG A 468 -13.38 -12.31 18.53
N ALA A 469 -12.96 -13.36 19.22
CA ALA A 469 -12.62 -13.30 20.65
C ALA A 469 -11.46 -12.34 20.94
N THR A 470 -10.49 -12.22 20.01
CA THR A 470 -9.42 -11.23 20.11
C THR A 470 -9.96 -9.80 20.00
N ILE A 471 -10.90 -9.53 19.10
CA ILE A 471 -11.55 -8.22 18.96
C ILE A 471 -12.28 -7.87 20.27
N GLU A 472 -13.05 -8.80 20.84
CA GLU A 472 -13.72 -8.58 22.14
C GLU A 472 -12.73 -8.31 23.26
N ALA A 473 -11.68 -9.13 23.39
CA ALA A 473 -10.69 -8.98 24.45
C ALA A 473 -9.88 -7.66 24.37
N LEU A 474 -9.81 -7.03 23.20
CA LEU A 474 -9.20 -5.72 22.98
C LEU A 474 -10.16 -4.54 23.21
N GLY A 475 -11.41 -4.80 23.62
CA GLY A 475 -12.43 -3.76 23.78
C GLY A 475 -12.89 -3.16 22.45
N LEU A 476 -12.89 -3.97 21.38
CA LEU A 476 -13.26 -3.56 20.02
C LEU A 476 -14.62 -4.14 19.58
N GLY A 477 -15.35 -4.83 20.45
CA GLY A 477 -16.64 -5.47 20.14
C GLY A 477 -17.68 -4.48 19.61
N GLU A 478 -17.90 -3.38 20.33
CA GLU A 478 -18.81 -2.33 19.89
C GLU A 478 -18.32 -1.66 18.58
N ARG A 479 -17.00 -1.52 18.37
CA ARG A 479 -16.43 -0.98 17.11
C ARG A 479 -16.79 -1.86 15.94
N TYR A 480 -16.70 -3.16 16.16
CA TYR A 480 -17.04 -4.14 15.15
C TYR A 480 -18.54 -4.13 14.83
N ALA A 481 -19.41 -4.01 15.85
CA ALA A 481 -20.85 -3.84 15.65
C ALA A 481 -21.17 -2.57 14.85
N PHE A 482 -20.62 -1.42 15.27
CA PHE A 482 -20.76 -0.15 14.56
C PHE A 482 -20.29 -0.22 13.11
N TRP A 483 -19.16 -0.89 12.86
CA TRP A 483 -18.66 -1.11 11.51
C TRP A 483 -19.69 -1.83 10.63
N LEU A 484 -20.28 -2.93 11.11
CA LEU A 484 -21.31 -3.65 10.34
C LEU A 484 -22.57 -2.80 10.11
N HIS A 485 -23.00 -2.04 11.11
CA HIS A 485 -24.10 -1.07 10.94
C HIS A 485 -23.79 -0.04 9.86
N GLU A 486 -22.60 0.54 9.86
CA GLU A 486 -22.20 1.54 8.88
C GLU A 486 -22.12 0.96 7.46
N LEU A 487 -21.63 -0.27 7.31
CA LEU A 487 -21.62 -0.95 6.01
C LEU A 487 -23.04 -1.12 5.45
N VAL A 488 -23.98 -1.59 6.29
CA VAL A 488 -25.39 -1.74 5.92
C VAL A 488 -26.02 -0.39 5.59
N ARG A 489 -25.86 0.61 6.47
CA ARG A 489 -26.43 1.95 6.32
C ARG A 489 -25.95 2.62 5.03
N ILE A 490 -24.64 2.62 4.77
CA ILE A 490 -24.05 3.23 3.56
C ILE A 490 -24.58 2.54 2.31
N ASN A 491 -24.66 1.20 2.32
CA ASN A 491 -25.16 0.44 1.19
C ASN A 491 -26.63 0.76 0.89
N GLU A 492 -27.49 0.82 1.90
CA GLU A 492 -28.90 1.16 1.73
C GLU A 492 -29.12 2.63 1.33
N GLU A 493 -28.34 3.56 1.86
CA GLU A 493 -28.41 4.97 1.51
C GLU A 493 -27.98 5.25 0.06
N GLU A 494 -26.86 4.69 -0.40
CA GLU A 494 -26.42 4.87 -1.79
C GLU A 494 -27.36 4.16 -2.77
N ALA A 495 -27.99 3.04 -2.37
CA ALA A 495 -29.04 2.38 -3.13
C ALA A 495 -30.27 3.27 -3.31
N SER A 496 -30.77 3.84 -2.20
CA SER A 496 -31.89 4.77 -2.20
C SER A 496 -31.57 6.00 -3.07
N ARG A 497 -30.37 6.56 -2.94
CA ARG A 497 -29.89 7.68 -3.76
C ARG A 497 -29.84 7.34 -5.25
N ALA A 498 -29.51 6.11 -5.60
CA ALA A 498 -29.49 5.62 -6.98
C ALA A 498 -30.87 5.18 -7.50
N GLY A 499 -31.91 5.14 -6.65
CA GLY A 499 -33.21 4.55 -7.00
C GLY A 499 -33.13 3.05 -7.30
N ARG A 500 -32.23 2.33 -6.64
CA ARG A 500 -31.95 0.90 -6.84
C ARG A 500 -32.07 0.13 -5.53
N GLN A 501 -32.04 -1.21 -5.62
CA GLN A 501 -31.96 -2.07 -4.46
C GLN A 501 -30.54 -2.08 -3.88
N PRO A 502 -30.37 -2.20 -2.55
CA PRO A 502 -29.06 -2.36 -1.92
C PRO A 502 -28.34 -3.60 -2.47
N PHE A 503 -27.04 -3.46 -2.69
CA PHE A 503 -26.21 -4.59 -3.08
C PHE A 503 -26.25 -5.68 -2.00
N PRO A 504 -26.17 -6.98 -2.34
CA PRO A 504 -26.12 -8.02 -1.33
C PRO A 504 -24.85 -7.86 -0.47
N LEU A 505 -25.04 -7.74 0.84
CA LEU A 505 -23.99 -7.71 1.86
C LEU A 505 -24.14 -8.94 2.76
N TRP A 506 -23.16 -9.83 2.75
CA TRP A 506 -23.15 -11.06 3.55
C TRP A 506 -22.15 -10.98 4.69
N ASP A 507 -22.47 -11.53 5.85
CA ASP A 507 -21.51 -11.74 6.92
C ASP A 507 -21.22 -13.24 7.12
N PHE A 508 -19.96 -13.61 6.92
CA PHE A 508 -19.44 -14.97 7.14
C PHE A 508 -18.55 -15.07 8.39
N SER A 509 -18.39 -13.98 9.14
CA SER A 509 -17.41 -13.87 10.23
C SER A 509 -17.98 -14.07 11.63
N ALA A 510 -19.31 -14.08 11.77
CA ALA A 510 -19.97 -14.54 12.99
C ALA A 510 -19.57 -16.00 13.31
N PRO A 511 -19.49 -16.39 14.60
CA PRO A 511 -19.26 -17.79 14.98
C PRO A 511 -20.37 -18.72 14.46
N ASN A 512 -19.95 -19.75 13.72
CA ASN A 512 -20.77 -20.75 13.05
C ASN A 512 -19.96 -22.05 12.86
N SER A 513 -20.61 -23.08 12.30
CA SER A 513 -20.03 -24.41 12.05
C SER A 513 -18.69 -24.45 11.29
N ILE A 514 -18.38 -23.42 10.50
CA ILE A 514 -17.11 -23.27 9.77
C ILE A 514 -16.10 -22.47 10.60
N THR A 515 -16.51 -21.36 11.21
CA THR A 515 -15.61 -20.43 11.92
C THR A 515 -15.25 -20.89 13.32
N THR A 516 -15.95 -21.87 13.88
CA THR A 516 -15.63 -22.52 15.17
C THR A 516 -15.04 -23.91 15.00
N GLU A 517 -14.40 -24.20 13.86
CA GLU A 517 -13.82 -25.52 13.64
C GLU A 517 -12.85 -25.93 14.77
N PRO A 518 -12.78 -27.21 15.13
CA PRO A 518 -11.85 -27.66 16.18
C PRO A 518 -10.40 -27.36 15.80
N ILE A 519 -9.66 -26.74 16.72
CA ILE A 519 -8.21 -26.51 16.57
C ILE A 519 -7.46 -27.73 17.13
N PRO A 520 -6.52 -28.34 16.39
CA PRO A 520 -5.65 -29.41 16.90
C PRO A 520 -4.91 -29.00 18.16
N LYS A 521 -4.59 -29.96 19.04
CA LYS A 521 -3.84 -29.66 20.28
C LYS A 521 -2.45 -29.11 19.96
N LEU A 522 -1.87 -28.30 20.86
CA LEU A 522 -0.51 -27.80 20.67
C LEU A 522 0.49 -28.96 20.57
N GLY A 523 1.23 -29.02 19.45
CA GLY A 523 2.14 -30.13 19.12
C GLY A 523 1.56 -31.13 18.13
N ASP A 524 0.23 -31.15 17.95
CA ASP A 524 -0.45 -31.86 16.85
C ASP A 524 -0.32 -31.04 15.56
N ARG A 525 0.05 -31.72 14.47
CA ARG A 525 0.29 -31.14 13.15
C ARG A 525 -0.83 -31.46 12.16
N SER A 526 -1.92 -32.06 12.62
CA SER A 526 -3.09 -32.31 11.78
C SER A 526 -3.59 -30.99 11.18
N PRO A 527 -3.91 -30.95 9.88
CA PRO A 527 -4.39 -29.72 9.26
C PRO A 527 -5.82 -29.40 9.72
N MET A 528 -6.11 -28.11 9.86
CA MET A 528 -7.49 -27.61 9.98
C MET A 528 -8.19 -27.71 8.62
N ARG A 529 -9.50 -27.96 8.62
CA ARG A 529 -10.28 -28.24 7.40
C ARG A 529 -10.64 -26.97 6.64
N TRP A 530 -11.01 -25.90 7.34
CA TRP A 530 -11.58 -24.70 6.72
C TRP A 530 -10.59 -23.55 6.67
N PHE A 531 -9.65 -23.51 7.61
CA PHE A 531 -8.65 -22.48 7.72
C PHE A 531 -7.23 -23.05 7.60
N TRP A 532 -6.30 -22.22 7.12
CA TRP A 532 -4.87 -22.51 7.17
C TRP A 532 -4.28 -22.14 8.54
N GLU A 533 -4.78 -21.04 9.10
CA GLU A 533 -4.57 -20.57 10.47
C GLU A 533 -5.76 -19.66 10.84
N ARG A 534 -5.75 -19.00 12.00
CA ARG A 534 -6.91 -18.22 12.50
C ARG A 534 -7.54 -17.20 11.53
N SER A 535 -6.84 -16.68 10.52
CA SER A 535 -7.33 -15.59 9.64
C SER A 535 -7.54 -15.99 8.18
N HIS A 536 -6.69 -16.83 7.59
CA HIS A 536 -6.75 -17.21 6.18
C HIS A 536 -7.59 -18.47 6.00
N TYR A 537 -8.79 -18.30 5.44
CA TYR A 537 -9.63 -19.41 5.03
C TYR A 537 -9.07 -20.09 3.77
N ARG A 538 -9.34 -21.39 3.65
CA ARG A 538 -8.92 -22.20 2.50
C ARG A 538 -9.84 -21.96 1.31
N LYS A 539 -9.37 -22.34 0.12
CA LYS A 539 -10.17 -22.31 -1.11
C LYS A 539 -11.53 -22.98 -0.92
N GLN A 540 -11.59 -24.12 -0.22
CA GLN A 540 -12.84 -24.85 0.02
C GLN A 540 -13.89 -24.00 0.75
N THR A 541 -13.47 -23.21 1.75
CA THR A 541 -14.34 -22.25 2.41
C THR A 541 -14.72 -21.10 1.48
N GLY A 542 -13.80 -20.64 0.64
CA GLY A 542 -14.09 -19.65 -0.39
C GLY A 542 -15.10 -20.13 -1.43
N ASP A 543 -15.04 -21.39 -1.83
CA ASP A 543 -16.03 -22.01 -2.73
C ASP A 543 -17.43 -21.98 -2.06
N LEU A 544 -17.55 -22.30 -0.76
CA LEU A 544 -18.82 -22.18 -0.02
C LEU A 544 -19.34 -20.74 0.06
N ILE A 545 -18.45 -19.75 0.22
CA ILE A 545 -18.81 -18.33 0.17
C ILE A 545 -19.40 -17.98 -1.20
N LEU A 546 -18.74 -18.41 -2.27
CA LEU A 546 -19.19 -18.15 -3.64
C LEU A 546 -20.49 -18.88 -3.96
N ASP A 547 -20.64 -20.14 -3.55
CA ASP A 547 -21.89 -20.90 -3.64
C ASP A 547 -23.04 -20.09 -2.99
N ARG A 548 -22.84 -19.56 -1.78
CA ARG A 548 -23.85 -18.74 -1.06
C ARG A 548 -24.13 -17.39 -1.72
N ILE A 549 -23.09 -16.66 -2.13
CA ILE A 549 -23.22 -15.32 -2.73
C ILE A 549 -23.84 -15.38 -4.13
N PHE A 550 -23.57 -16.45 -4.88
CA PHE A 550 -24.10 -16.67 -6.22
C PHE A 550 -25.45 -17.40 -6.24
N ASP A 551 -25.91 -17.90 -5.09
CA ASP A 551 -27.02 -18.86 -5.04
C ASP A 551 -26.76 -20.05 -5.98
N TYR A 552 -25.51 -20.50 -6.01
CA TYR A 552 -25.05 -21.60 -6.86
C TYR A 552 -25.06 -22.89 -6.06
N ASN A 553 -25.81 -23.88 -6.57
CA ASN A 553 -25.93 -25.19 -5.95
C ASN A 553 -24.96 -26.18 -6.61
N ASP A 554 -23.86 -26.49 -5.92
CA ASP A 554 -22.94 -27.53 -6.35
C ASP A 554 -23.37 -28.89 -5.77
N PRO A 555 -23.61 -29.92 -6.58
CA PRO A 555 -24.09 -31.22 -6.10
C PRO A 555 -23.12 -31.90 -5.12
N ASP A 556 -21.83 -31.56 -5.20
CA ASP A 556 -20.78 -32.17 -4.38
C ASP A 556 -20.42 -31.32 -3.14
N ARG A 557 -21.02 -30.12 -2.98
CA ARG A 557 -20.77 -29.23 -1.83
C ARG A 557 -22.07 -28.77 -1.17
N GLY A 558 -22.31 -29.27 0.04
CA GLY A 558 -23.35 -28.72 0.92
C GLY A 558 -22.86 -27.50 1.69
N ILE A 559 -23.64 -26.41 1.65
CA ILE A 559 -23.37 -25.20 2.44
C ILE A 559 -24.11 -25.31 3.79
N PRO A 560 -23.43 -25.24 4.94
CA PRO A 560 -24.12 -25.21 6.24
C PRO A 560 -25.11 -24.04 6.33
N ALA A 561 -26.30 -24.28 6.89
CA ALA A 561 -27.35 -23.26 6.96
C ALA A 561 -26.91 -22.01 7.74
N ASP A 562 -26.09 -22.19 8.78
CA ASP A 562 -25.53 -21.14 9.63
C ASP A 562 -24.31 -20.42 9.03
N PHE A 563 -23.80 -20.86 7.88
CA PHE A 563 -22.65 -20.25 7.23
C PHE A 563 -23.04 -19.16 6.22
N GLY A 564 -23.09 -17.92 6.70
CA GLY A 564 -23.33 -16.73 5.90
C GLY A 564 -24.74 -16.15 6.07
N THR A 565 -24.84 -14.97 6.66
CA THR A 565 -26.11 -14.25 6.84
C THR A 565 -26.13 -12.99 5.96
N ARG A 566 -27.19 -12.79 5.16
CA ARG A 566 -27.37 -11.53 4.42
C ARG A 566 -27.82 -10.44 5.39
N LEU A 567 -27.08 -9.34 5.45
CA LEU A 567 -27.31 -8.22 6.35
C LEU A 567 -28.19 -7.13 5.71
N THR A 568 -29.08 -6.59 6.53
CA THR A 568 -30.00 -5.47 6.22
C THR A 568 -30.23 -4.67 7.49
N SER A 569 -30.74 -3.44 7.38
CA SER A 569 -31.14 -2.64 8.54
C SER A 569 -32.20 -3.35 9.40
N ALA A 570 -33.00 -4.24 8.82
CA ALA A 570 -34.05 -4.97 9.51
C ALA A 570 -33.56 -6.13 10.39
N ASN A 571 -32.36 -6.70 10.12
CA ASN A 571 -31.90 -7.91 10.81
C ASN A 571 -30.54 -7.78 11.51
N ILE A 572 -29.81 -6.67 11.30
CA ILE A 572 -28.45 -6.53 11.78
C ILE A 572 -28.33 -6.60 13.32
N ASP A 573 -29.27 -6.01 14.06
CA ASP A 573 -29.27 -6.06 15.54
C ASP A 573 -29.43 -7.49 16.08
N ALA A 574 -30.36 -8.24 15.49
CA ALA A 574 -30.62 -9.64 15.85
C ALA A 574 -29.41 -10.52 15.49
N HIS A 575 -28.81 -10.28 14.33
CA HIS A 575 -27.60 -10.98 13.89
C HIS A 575 -26.41 -10.73 14.83
N LEU A 576 -26.16 -9.47 15.21
CA LEU A 576 -25.09 -9.10 16.14
C LEU A 576 -25.29 -9.71 17.53
N THR A 577 -26.54 -9.70 18.03
CA THR A 577 -26.90 -10.33 19.30
C THR A 577 -26.62 -11.83 19.27
N GLY A 578 -27.09 -12.52 18.21
CA GLY A 578 -26.84 -13.95 18.03
C GLY A 578 -25.34 -14.27 17.89
N ALA A 579 -24.59 -13.45 17.14
CA ALA A 579 -23.15 -13.61 16.99
C ALA A 579 -22.40 -13.44 18.32
N ALA A 580 -22.81 -12.51 19.17
CA ALA A 580 -22.25 -12.32 20.51
C ALA A 580 -22.54 -13.52 21.42
N THR A 581 -23.78 -14.05 21.40
CA THR A 581 -24.14 -15.26 22.13
C THR A 581 -23.31 -16.47 21.68
N ASN A 582 -23.18 -16.70 20.37
CA ASN A 582 -22.40 -17.81 19.84
C ASN A 582 -20.91 -17.68 20.20
N LEU A 583 -20.37 -16.46 20.20
CA LEU A 583 -18.99 -16.21 20.60
C LEU A 583 -18.77 -16.49 22.08
N ALA A 584 -19.73 -16.10 22.93
CA ALA A 584 -19.67 -16.38 24.36
C ALA A 584 -19.68 -17.90 24.63
N ASN A 585 -20.58 -18.64 23.97
CA ASN A 585 -20.65 -20.10 24.08
C ASN A 585 -19.34 -20.77 23.62
N TRP A 586 -18.80 -20.39 22.47
CA TRP A 586 -17.49 -20.89 22.03
C TRP A 586 -16.38 -20.54 23.02
N SER A 587 -16.42 -19.35 23.62
CA SER A 587 -15.41 -18.90 24.57
C SER A 587 -15.44 -19.67 25.89
N THR A 588 -16.61 -20.11 26.36
CA THR A 588 -16.74 -20.92 27.58
C THR A 588 -16.13 -22.31 27.44
N GLU A 589 -16.07 -22.84 26.23
CA GLU A 589 -15.56 -24.19 25.93
C GLU A 589 -14.09 -24.18 25.43
N SER A 590 -13.51 -22.98 25.25
CA SER A 590 -12.22 -22.81 24.56
C SER A 590 -11.11 -22.33 25.51
N ASP A 591 -10.13 -23.21 25.75
CA ASP A 591 -8.88 -22.84 26.44
C ASP A 591 -8.15 -21.67 25.77
N LEU A 592 -8.33 -21.53 24.46
CA LEU A 592 -7.72 -20.48 23.67
C LEU A 592 -8.38 -19.12 23.91
N ALA A 593 -9.71 -19.09 24.11
CA ALA A 593 -10.41 -17.86 24.53
C ALA A 593 -9.89 -17.34 25.86
N SER A 594 -9.69 -18.24 26.83
CA SER A 594 -9.07 -17.91 28.12
C SER A 594 -7.64 -17.37 27.98
N GLN A 595 -6.85 -17.92 27.04
CA GLN A 595 -5.52 -17.40 26.74
C GLN A 595 -5.55 -16.01 26.10
N ILE A 596 -6.46 -15.77 25.16
CA ILE A 596 -6.65 -14.47 24.51
C ILE A 596 -6.95 -13.40 25.57
N ALA A 597 -7.92 -13.65 26.45
CA ALA A 597 -8.28 -12.73 27.53
C ALA A 597 -7.07 -12.42 28.45
N ARG A 598 -6.29 -13.45 28.82
CA ARG A 598 -5.05 -13.25 29.61
C ARG A 598 -4.01 -12.42 28.86
N GLU A 599 -3.75 -12.71 27.59
CA GLU A 599 -2.76 -11.97 26.80
C GLU A 599 -3.18 -10.52 26.54
N ALA A 600 -4.47 -10.26 26.38
CA ALA A 600 -5.04 -8.93 26.21
C ALA A 600 -5.01 -8.12 27.53
N GLY A 601 -5.16 -8.77 28.68
CA GLY A 601 -5.14 -8.12 30.00
C GLY A 601 -3.77 -7.74 30.57
N LYS A 602 -2.65 -8.17 29.95
CA LYS A 602 -1.29 -7.91 30.48
C LYS A 602 -0.94 -6.41 30.51
N PRO A 603 -0.36 -5.87 31.61
CA PRO A 603 0.13 -4.50 31.69
C PRO A 603 1.21 -4.21 30.63
N GLY A 604 1.24 -2.98 30.08
CA GLY A 604 2.25 -2.54 29.12
C GLY A 604 1.98 -2.89 27.66
N LYS A 605 0.88 -3.58 27.36
CA LYS A 605 0.39 -3.74 25.98
C LYS A 605 -0.70 -2.70 25.70
N PHE A 606 -0.67 -2.08 24.53
CA PHE A 606 -1.57 -1.02 24.04
C PHE A 606 -3.03 -1.49 23.81
N ASN A 607 -3.60 -2.25 24.74
CA ASN A 607 -4.76 -3.10 24.52
C ASN A 607 -6.07 -2.49 25.02
N ARG A 608 -6.01 -1.38 25.76
CA ARG A 608 -7.21 -0.65 26.19
C ARG A 608 -7.45 0.50 25.25
N GLN A 609 -8.43 0.31 24.39
CA GLN A 609 -8.87 1.32 23.43
C GLN A 609 -9.92 2.19 24.14
N SER A 610 -9.64 3.47 24.40
CA SER A 610 -10.66 4.35 24.97
C SER A 610 -11.79 4.56 23.94
N GLU A 611 -13.04 4.56 24.40
CA GLU A 611 -14.20 4.84 23.54
C GLU A 611 -14.17 6.27 22.99
N ALA A 612 -13.65 7.21 23.77
CA ALA A 612 -13.82 8.65 23.54
C ALA A 612 -12.94 9.30 22.45
N THR A 613 -12.00 8.59 21.80
CA THR A 613 -10.91 9.27 21.07
C THR A 613 -11.04 9.35 19.54
N CYS A 614 -11.75 8.45 18.84
CA CYS A 614 -11.72 8.43 17.36
C CYS A 614 -12.70 7.45 16.66
N TRP A 615 -13.97 7.41 17.05
CA TRP A 615 -15.02 6.68 16.31
C TRP A 615 -15.62 7.53 15.20
#